data_AF-A0A1E5L7T3-F1
#
_entry.id   AF-A0A1E5L7T3-F1
#
_cell.length_a   1.000
_cell.length_b   1.000
_cell.length_c   1.000
_cell.angle_alpha   90.00
_cell.angle_beta   90.00
_cell.angle_gamma   90.00
#
_symmetry.space_group_name_H-M   'P 1'
#
loop_
_entity.id
_entity.type
_entity.pdbx_description
1 polymer ?
#
loop_
_entity_poly.entity_id
_entity_poly.type
_entity_poly.pdbx_seq_one_letter_code
_entity_poly.pdbx_strand_id
1 'polypeptide(L)'
;MKMKFRLIILLVVLVLSVPVNITDAATGNAGYAVYRDGVIGTGIWHAGLMNSPTSNDWYPVTHILGDSNGVIKHQWCCFIDNNVFKGVYRPNQAMTSYARDLVIATSQKLTEESISYNFLYQINYNLSGDPNWVYPGDIISLRCDGVVEYCYEWHGFKIYGGTYWDITRKGVKYFEEHASLSINPNTQAQNYMTLVQTTKP
;
A
#
# COMPACT_ATOMS: atom_id res chain seq x y z
N MET A 1 -22.89 -44.16 -31.33
CA MET A 1 -21.64 -44.23 -30.50
C MET A 1 -20.62 -43.13 -30.83
N LYS A 2 -20.40 -42.76 -32.10
CA LYS A 2 -19.39 -41.76 -32.51
C LYS A 2 -19.62 -40.31 -32.02
N MET A 3 -20.87 -39.90 -31.80
CA MET A 3 -21.20 -38.52 -31.37
C MET A 3 -20.90 -38.26 -29.89
N LYS A 4 -21.10 -39.26 -29.00
CA LYS A 4 -20.78 -39.16 -27.57
C LYS A 4 -19.27 -39.06 -27.33
N PHE A 5 -18.46 -39.73 -28.15
CA PHE A 5 -17.00 -39.67 -28.06
C PHE A 5 -16.43 -38.29 -28.46
N ARG A 6 -17.00 -37.65 -29.49
CA ARG A 6 -16.59 -36.30 -29.91
C ARG A 6 -16.96 -35.22 -28.87
N LEU A 7 -18.11 -35.37 -28.20
CA LEU A 7 -18.55 -34.44 -27.15
C LEU A 7 -17.65 -34.51 -25.91
N ILE A 8 -17.21 -35.72 -25.53
CA ILE A 8 -16.28 -35.92 -24.40
C ILE A 8 -14.92 -35.29 -24.71
N ILE A 9 -14.38 -35.46 -25.92
CA ILE A 9 -13.12 -34.84 -26.32
C ILE A 9 -13.21 -33.31 -26.29
N LEU A 10 -14.31 -32.74 -26.79
CA LEU A 10 -14.50 -31.28 -26.78
C LEU A 10 -14.56 -30.72 -25.35
N LEU A 11 -15.20 -31.43 -24.42
CA LEU A 11 -15.29 -31.06 -23.01
C LEU A 11 -13.92 -31.13 -22.30
N VAL A 12 -13.11 -32.15 -22.60
CA VAL A 12 -11.76 -32.29 -22.05
C VAL A 12 -10.84 -31.18 -22.56
N VAL A 13 -10.93 -30.83 -23.84
CA VAL A 13 -10.15 -29.71 -24.42
C VAL A 13 -10.58 -28.37 -23.81
N LEU A 14 -11.88 -28.15 -23.58
CA LEU A 14 -12.39 -26.92 -22.98
C LEU A 14 -11.90 -26.74 -21.53
N VAL A 15 -11.91 -27.82 -20.72
CA VAL A 15 -11.46 -27.80 -19.31
C VAL A 15 -9.94 -27.61 -19.20
N LEU A 16 -9.15 -28.14 -20.15
CA LEU A 16 -7.70 -27.96 -20.19
C LEU A 16 -7.26 -26.61 -20.77
N SER A 17 -8.16 -25.89 -21.45
CA SER A 17 -7.87 -24.60 -22.07
C SER A 17 -8.13 -23.39 -21.17
N VAL A 18 -8.58 -23.61 -19.93
CA VAL A 18 -8.74 -22.51 -18.98
C VAL A 18 -7.34 -22.12 -18.47
N PRO A 19 -6.84 -20.91 -18.78
CA PRO A 19 -5.59 -20.46 -18.18
C PRO A 19 -5.82 -20.36 -16.67
N VAL A 20 -5.17 -21.25 -15.92
CA VAL A 20 -5.05 -21.12 -14.48
C VAL A 20 -4.04 -20.00 -14.28
N ASN A 21 -4.51 -18.77 -14.17
CA ASN A 21 -3.69 -17.68 -13.66
C ASN A 21 -3.41 -18.01 -12.20
N ILE A 22 -2.29 -18.69 -11.95
CA ILE A 22 -1.77 -18.89 -10.61
C ILE A 22 -1.27 -17.50 -10.20
N THR A 23 -2.15 -16.71 -9.58
CA THR A 23 -1.71 -15.50 -8.89
C THR A 23 -0.96 -16.00 -7.67
N ASP A 24 0.37 -15.84 -7.66
CA ASP A 24 1.16 -16.15 -6.49
C ASP A 24 0.68 -15.24 -5.36
N ALA A 25 0.15 -15.87 -4.31
CA ALA A 25 -0.37 -15.14 -3.16
C ALA A 25 0.78 -14.47 -2.41
N ALA A 26 0.59 -13.27 -1.87
CA ALA A 26 1.64 -12.55 -1.15
C ALA A 26 2.32 -13.46 -0.09
N THR A 27 3.64 -13.56 -0.16
CA THR A 27 4.47 -14.33 0.80
C THR A 27 5.43 -13.43 1.56
N GLY A 28 6.03 -13.95 2.63
CA GLY A 28 6.98 -13.21 3.47
C GLY A 28 6.40 -11.88 3.93
N ASN A 29 7.16 -10.81 3.74
CA ASN A 29 6.81 -9.44 4.14
C ASN A 29 6.03 -8.65 3.08
N ALA A 30 5.73 -9.23 1.91
CA ALA A 30 5.00 -8.54 0.84
C ALA A 30 3.61 -8.06 1.32
N GLY A 31 3.29 -6.79 1.09
CA GLY A 31 2.05 -6.14 1.53
C GLY A 31 2.06 -5.65 2.97
N TYR A 32 3.20 -5.72 3.66
CA TYR A 32 3.40 -5.08 4.96
C TYR A 32 4.10 -3.73 4.85
N ALA A 33 3.88 -2.87 5.84
CA ALA A 33 4.52 -1.57 5.91
C ALA A 33 5.92 -1.72 6.51
N VAL A 34 6.85 -0.90 6.05
CA VAL A 34 8.22 -0.81 6.56
C VAL A 34 8.52 0.63 6.94
N TYR A 35 9.21 0.78 8.06
CA TYR A 35 9.57 2.09 8.60
C TYR A 35 11.06 2.18 8.86
N ARG A 36 11.59 3.39 8.72
CA ARG A 36 12.92 3.81 9.14
C ARG A 36 12.83 5.18 9.81
N ASP A 37 13.86 5.62 10.52
CA ASP A 37 13.93 7.06 10.86
C ASP A 37 14.32 7.93 9.67
N GLY A 38 14.27 9.25 9.89
CA GLY A 38 14.89 10.23 9.02
C GLY A 38 14.01 10.69 7.86
N VAL A 39 12.92 11.39 8.15
CA VAL A 39 12.38 12.39 7.21
C VAL A 39 13.17 13.68 7.44
N ILE A 40 13.67 14.29 6.35
CA ILE A 40 14.58 15.45 6.32
C ILE A 40 14.45 16.34 7.59
N GLY A 41 15.48 16.33 8.43
CA GLY A 41 15.71 17.31 9.51
C GLY A 41 14.81 17.26 10.75
N THR A 42 13.87 16.31 10.89
CA THR A 42 12.81 16.41 11.93
C THR A 42 12.70 15.23 12.91
N GLY A 43 13.47 14.15 12.75
CA GLY A 43 13.37 12.95 13.60
C GLY A 43 12.08 12.13 13.41
N ILE A 44 11.24 12.53 12.45
CA ILE A 44 10.04 11.80 12.02
C ILE A 44 10.46 10.59 11.19
N TRP A 45 9.74 9.48 11.34
CA TRP A 45 10.00 8.25 10.59
C TRP A 45 9.56 8.37 9.14
N HIS A 46 10.15 7.59 8.23
CA HIS A 46 9.70 7.46 6.85
C HIS A 46 9.04 6.10 6.65
N ALA A 47 7.90 6.09 5.97
CA ALA A 47 7.13 4.87 5.71
C ALA A 47 7.25 4.41 4.24
N GLY A 48 7.10 3.12 4.03
CA GLY A 48 6.94 2.49 2.72
C GLY A 48 6.15 1.19 2.85
N LEU A 49 5.77 0.61 1.72
CA LEU A 49 5.08 -0.67 1.63
C LEU A 49 5.96 -1.69 0.90
N MET A 50 6.11 -2.88 1.46
CA MET A 50 6.82 -3.98 0.81
C MET A 50 6.04 -4.48 -0.41
N ASN A 51 6.62 -4.41 -1.60
CA ASN A 51 6.11 -5.03 -2.83
C ASN A 51 6.51 -6.49 -2.98
N SER A 52 7.51 -6.93 -2.21
CA SER A 52 8.14 -8.23 -2.38
C SER A 52 8.37 -8.92 -1.03
N PRO A 53 8.56 -10.25 -1.00
CA PRO A 53 8.68 -10.99 0.24
C PRO A 53 9.88 -10.57 1.09
N THR A 54 10.97 -10.10 0.46
CA THR A 54 12.22 -9.75 1.13
C THR A 54 12.80 -8.43 0.63
N SER A 55 13.75 -7.87 1.37
CA SER A 55 14.47 -6.66 0.95
C SER A 55 15.57 -6.90 -0.10
N ASN A 56 15.84 -8.15 -0.47
CA ASN A 56 16.85 -8.50 -1.48
C ASN A 56 16.29 -8.47 -2.91
N ASP A 57 14.97 -8.35 -3.06
CA ASP A 57 14.32 -8.21 -4.35
C ASP A 57 14.71 -6.87 -5.02
N TRP A 58 14.48 -6.74 -6.32
CA TRP A 58 15.01 -5.60 -7.09
C TRP A 58 14.35 -4.25 -6.74
N TYR A 59 13.03 -4.20 -6.57
CA TYR A 59 12.32 -3.01 -6.09
C TYR A 59 11.33 -3.37 -4.97
N PRO A 60 11.86 -3.73 -3.78
CA PRO A 60 11.07 -4.37 -2.74
C PRO A 60 10.15 -3.41 -2.01
N VAL A 61 10.30 -2.09 -2.17
CA VAL A 61 9.53 -1.10 -1.43
C VAL A 61 8.87 -0.09 -2.37
N THR A 62 7.56 0.14 -2.23
CA THR A 62 6.87 1.32 -2.75
C THR A 62 6.83 2.40 -1.68
N HIS A 63 7.27 3.60 -2.00
CA HIS A 63 7.17 4.75 -1.10
C HIS A 63 7.14 6.05 -1.91
N ILE A 64 6.75 7.15 -1.28
CA ILE A 64 6.83 8.47 -1.89
C ILE A 64 8.12 9.16 -1.45
N LEU A 65 8.83 9.76 -2.41
CA LEU A 65 10.00 10.58 -2.13
C LEU A 65 9.59 12.03 -1.85
N GLY A 66 10.35 12.72 -1.00
CA GLY A 66 10.09 14.12 -0.64
C GLY A 66 10.33 15.12 -1.78
N ASP A 67 11.05 14.71 -2.83
CA ASP A 67 11.30 15.49 -4.04
C ASP A 67 10.35 15.10 -5.18
N SER A 68 10.50 15.73 -6.34
CA SER A 68 9.60 15.71 -7.51
C SER A 68 9.36 14.33 -8.17
N ASN A 69 9.74 13.24 -7.52
CA ASN A 69 9.68 11.88 -8.06
C ASN A 69 8.36 11.15 -7.74
N GLY A 70 7.56 11.68 -6.81
CA GLY A 70 6.26 11.09 -6.45
C GLY A 70 6.36 9.69 -5.85
N VAL A 71 5.32 8.88 -6.01
CA VAL A 71 5.26 7.50 -5.50
C VAL A 71 6.07 6.60 -6.43
N ILE A 72 7.08 5.92 -5.91
CA ILE A 72 7.97 5.07 -6.69
C ILE A 72 8.16 3.70 -6.05
N LYS A 73 8.58 2.73 -6.87
CA LYS A 73 9.21 1.50 -6.38
C LYS A 73 10.72 1.73 -6.29
N HIS A 74 11.32 1.37 -5.17
CA HIS A 74 12.71 1.68 -4.88
C HIS A 74 13.46 0.47 -4.33
N GLN A 75 14.78 0.44 -4.55
CA GLN A 75 15.69 -0.53 -3.96
C GLN A 75 15.75 -0.35 -2.44
N TRP A 76 15.99 -1.44 -1.71
CA TRP A 76 16.06 -1.39 -0.25
C TRP A 76 17.13 -0.43 0.28
N CYS A 77 18.33 -0.43 -0.31
CA CYS A 77 19.41 0.46 0.12
C CYS A 77 19.03 1.94 -0.02
N CYS A 78 18.26 2.29 -1.06
CA CYS A 78 17.78 3.64 -1.29
C CYS A 78 16.53 3.98 -0.46
N PHE A 79 15.69 2.98 -0.14
CA PHE A 79 14.66 3.17 0.88
C PHE A 79 15.31 3.48 2.21
N ILE A 80 16.28 2.69 2.67
CA ILE A 80 16.96 2.88 3.96
C ILE A 80 17.77 4.17 4.01
N ASP A 81 18.54 4.48 2.97
CA ASP A 81 19.28 5.73 2.83
C ASP A 81 20.15 6.07 4.06
N ASN A 82 20.95 5.09 4.52
CA ASN A 82 21.80 5.18 5.72
C ASN A 82 21.07 5.48 7.06
N ASN A 83 19.74 5.43 7.08
CA ASN A 83 18.94 5.58 8.30
C ASN A 83 18.76 4.24 9.02
N VAL A 84 18.22 4.30 10.23
CA VAL A 84 17.96 3.15 11.09
C VAL A 84 16.58 2.57 10.77
N PHE A 85 16.57 1.31 10.36
CA PHE A 85 15.33 0.54 10.21
C PHE A 85 14.57 0.43 11.54
N LYS A 86 13.25 0.62 11.51
CA LYS A 86 12.40 0.65 12.70
C LYS A 86 11.47 -0.56 12.82
N GLY A 87 11.19 -1.25 11.71
CA GLY A 87 10.45 -2.50 11.74
C GLY A 87 9.53 -2.70 10.54
N VAL A 88 9.00 -3.91 10.46
CA VAL A 88 7.89 -4.29 9.58
C VAL A 88 6.62 -4.30 10.41
N TYR A 89 5.55 -3.72 9.88
CA TYR A 89 4.28 -3.56 10.57
C TYR A 89 3.12 -3.96 9.65
N ARG A 90 2.04 -4.42 10.26
CA ARG A 90 0.77 -4.72 9.59
C ARG A 90 -0.39 -3.99 10.29
N PRO A 91 -1.55 -3.82 9.64
CA PRO A 91 -2.77 -3.42 10.34
C PRO A 91 -3.03 -4.34 11.54
N ASN A 92 -3.67 -3.81 12.58
CA ASN A 92 -4.06 -4.62 13.75
C ASN A 92 -4.99 -5.77 13.34
N GLN A 93 -5.87 -5.52 12.38
CA GLN A 93 -6.64 -6.56 11.71
C GLN A 93 -5.70 -7.48 10.91
N ALA A 94 -5.85 -8.80 11.11
CA ALA A 94 -5.10 -9.78 10.34
C ALA A 94 -5.47 -9.71 8.85
N MET A 95 -4.47 -9.80 7.99
CA MET A 95 -4.63 -9.80 6.53
C MET A 95 -4.33 -11.18 5.97
N THR A 96 -5.15 -11.63 5.02
CA THR A 96 -4.85 -12.82 4.21
C THR A 96 -3.76 -12.47 3.18
N SER A 97 -3.13 -13.49 2.59
CA SER A 97 -2.19 -13.29 1.48
C SER A 97 -2.88 -12.62 0.28
N TYR A 98 -4.10 -13.01 -0.05
CA TYR A 98 -4.91 -12.35 -1.08
C TYR A 98 -5.14 -10.86 -0.79
N ALA A 99 -5.48 -10.50 0.45
CA ALA A 99 -5.67 -9.10 0.83
C ALA A 99 -4.36 -8.31 0.72
N ARG A 100 -3.22 -8.91 1.07
CA ARG A 100 -1.90 -8.31 0.89
C ARG A 100 -1.59 -8.06 -0.59
N ASP A 101 -1.95 -8.97 -1.51
CA ASP A 101 -1.77 -8.75 -2.95
C ASP A 101 -2.58 -7.56 -3.46
N LEU A 102 -3.81 -7.41 -2.97
CA LEU A 102 -4.65 -6.26 -3.31
C LEU A 102 -4.01 -4.95 -2.84
N VAL A 103 -3.44 -4.92 -1.62
CA VAL A 103 -2.72 -3.75 -1.08
C VAL A 103 -1.48 -3.43 -1.93
N ILE A 104 -0.71 -4.46 -2.33
CA ILE A 104 0.44 -4.30 -3.24
C ILE A 104 -0.02 -3.72 -4.58
N ALA A 105 -1.08 -4.26 -5.18
CA ALA A 105 -1.62 -3.77 -6.45
C ALA A 105 -2.06 -2.30 -6.36
N THR A 106 -2.71 -1.88 -5.27
CA THR A 106 -3.03 -0.47 -5.04
C THR A 106 -1.77 0.38 -4.95
N SER A 107 -0.73 -0.07 -4.22
CA SER A 107 0.53 0.67 -4.14
C SER A 107 1.21 0.83 -5.50
N GLN A 108 1.16 -0.20 -6.34
CA GLN A 108 1.69 -0.16 -7.70
C GLN A 108 0.89 0.81 -8.56
N LYS A 109 -0.43 0.84 -8.41
CA LYS A 109 -1.27 1.80 -9.12
C LYS A 109 -0.92 3.24 -8.78
N LEU A 110 -0.60 3.54 -7.52
CA LEU A 110 -0.13 4.89 -7.13
C LEU A 110 1.16 5.31 -7.84
N THR A 111 2.02 4.37 -8.25
CA THR A 111 3.26 4.68 -8.99
C THR A 111 3.03 5.09 -10.44
N GLU A 112 1.81 4.92 -10.94
CA GLU A 112 1.42 5.34 -12.29
C GLU A 112 0.89 6.78 -12.31
N GLU A 113 0.63 7.36 -11.13
CA GLU A 113 -0.01 8.66 -10.97
C GLU A 113 1.02 9.76 -10.66
N SER A 114 0.75 10.98 -11.10
CA SER A 114 1.60 12.15 -10.83
C SER A 114 1.31 12.76 -9.45
N ILE A 115 1.57 11.99 -8.39
CA ILE A 115 1.27 12.38 -7.00
C ILE A 115 2.49 13.08 -6.39
N SER A 116 2.30 14.32 -5.93
CA SER A 116 3.38 15.07 -5.26
C SER A 116 3.53 14.69 -3.78
N TYR A 117 4.69 14.97 -3.19
CA TYR A 117 4.85 14.83 -1.75
C TYR A 117 4.18 15.97 -0.99
N ASN A 118 3.65 15.66 0.20
CA ASN A 118 3.10 16.62 1.14
C ASN A 118 3.51 16.26 2.57
N PHE A 119 3.89 17.26 3.37
CA PHE A 119 4.26 17.06 4.77
C PHE A 119 3.09 17.26 5.74
N LEU A 120 2.10 18.08 5.36
CA LEU A 120 1.05 18.54 6.28
C LEU A 120 -0.09 17.54 6.42
N TYR A 121 -0.47 16.87 5.34
CA TYR A 121 -1.64 15.99 5.28
C TYR A 121 -1.24 14.62 4.78
N GLN A 122 -1.85 13.56 5.32
CA GLN A 122 -1.61 12.20 4.82
C GLN A 122 -2.05 12.09 3.36
N ILE A 123 -3.17 12.72 3.00
CA ILE A 123 -3.69 12.80 1.64
C ILE A 123 -4.20 14.21 1.31
N ASN A 124 -4.06 14.60 0.05
CA ASN A 124 -4.77 15.72 -0.54
C ASN A 124 -5.26 15.30 -1.93
N TYR A 125 -6.51 15.63 -2.28
CA TYR A 125 -7.16 15.13 -3.47
C TYR A 125 -8.11 16.16 -4.09
N ASN A 126 -8.44 15.95 -5.36
CA ASN A 126 -9.43 16.73 -6.09
C ASN A 126 -10.85 16.31 -5.67
N LEU A 127 -11.73 17.29 -5.50
CA LEU A 127 -13.15 17.08 -5.21
C LEU A 127 -13.99 16.83 -6.47
N SER A 128 -13.41 16.96 -7.66
CA SER A 128 -14.07 16.57 -8.91
C SER A 128 -14.21 15.05 -9.03
N GLY A 129 -15.09 14.60 -9.94
CA GLY A 129 -15.29 13.18 -10.23
C GLY A 129 -16.30 12.48 -9.31
N ASP A 130 -16.00 11.24 -8.93
CA ASP A 130 -16.85 10.43 -8.04
C ASP A 130 -17.08 11.17 -6.72
N PRO A 131 -18.30 11.21 -6.17
CA PRO A 131 -18.60 11.97 -4.95
C PRO A 131 -18.27 11.22 -3.65
N ASN A 132 -17.99 9.91 -3.70
CA ASN A 132 -17.87 9.03 -2.54
C ASN A 132 -16.44 8.55 -2.29
N TRP A 133 -15.65 8.36 -3.35
CA TRP A 133 -14.33 7.73 -3.28
C TRP A 133 -13.25 8.62 -3.90
N VAL A 134 -12.07 8.56 -3.28
CA VAL A 134 -10.83 9.20 -3.75
C VAL A 134 -10.05 8.15 -4.54
N TYR A 135 -10.20 8.13 -5.87
CA TYR A 135 -9.43 7.19 -6.69
C TYR A 135 -7.96 7.64 -6.82
N PRO A 136 -7.02 6.76 -7.21
CA PRO A 136 -5.61 7.13 -7.38
C PRO A 136 -5.38 8.40 -8.20
N GLY A 137 -6.10 8.56 -9.32
CA GLY A 137 -5.99 9.74 -10.17
C GLY A 137 -6.62 11.03 -9.60
N ASP A 138 -7.38 10.93 -8.51
CA ASP A 138 -7.88 12.10 -7.78
C ASP A 138 -6.82 12.67 -6.83
N ILE A 139 -5.79 11.90 -6.49
CA ILE A 139 -4.80 12.24 -5.48
C ILE A 139 -3.82 13.29 -6.03
N ILE A 140 -3.76 14.44 -5.37
CA ILE A 140 -2.85 15.54 -5.71
C ILE A 140 -1.52 15.35 -4.99
N SER A 141 -1.56 15.01 -3.70
CA SER A 141 -0.37 14.77 -2.91
C SER A 141 -0.57 13.80 -1.75
N LEU A 142 0.50 13.11 -1.36
CA LEU A 142 0.55 12.17 -0.24
C LEU A 142 1.74 12.46 0.68
N ARG A 143 1.59 12.13 1.95
CA ARG A 143 2.73 11.93 2.86
C ARG A 143 3.16 10.46 2.83
N CYS A 144 4.36 10.15 3.33
CA CYS A 144 4.88 8.78 3.31
C CYS A 144 3.98 7.77 4.04
N ASP A 145 3.43 8.11 5.20
CA ASP A 145 2.42 7.31 5.90
C ASP A 145 1.05 7.33 5.22
N GLY A 146 0.73 8.37 4.45
CA GLY A 146 -0.49 8.44 3.64
C GLY A 146 -0.52 7.44 2.49
N VAL A 147 0.64 7.13 1.88
CA VAL A 147 0.76 6.04 0.89
C VAL A 147 0.35 4.70 1.53
N VAL A 148 0.90 4.43 2.72
CA VAL A 148 0.63 3.19 3.46
C VAL A 148 -0.84 3.11 3.87
N GLU A 149 -1.37 4.19 4.46
CA GLU A 149 -2.76 4.29 4.90
C GLU A 149 -3.73 4.09 3.75
N TYR A 150 -3.57 4.82 2.65
CA TYR A 150 -4.42 4.70 1.48
C TYR A 150 -4.46 3.28 0.92
N CYS A 151 -3.30 2.62 0.82
CA CYS A 151 -3.24 1.26 0.28
C CYS A 151 -3.99 0.24 1.15
N TYR A 152 -3.91 0.36 2.48
CA TYR A 152 -4.62 -0.54 3.38
C TYR A 152 -6.11 -0.24 3.46
N GLU A 153 -6.47 1.03 3.60
CA GLU A 153 -7.84 1.45 3.87
C GLU A 153 -8.74 1.32 2.63
N TRP A 154 -8.17 1.43 1.42
CA TRP A 154 -8.86 1.08 0.17
C TRP A 154 -9.41 -0.35 0.18
N HIS A 155 -8.76 -1.25 0.94
CA HIS A 155 -9.17 -2.65 1.10
C HIS A 155 -9.80 -2.95 2.47
N GLY A 156 -10.24 -1.90 3.18
CA GLY A 156 -10.97 -2.04 4.42
C GLY A 156 -10.11 -2.34 5.66
N PHE A 157 -8.80 -2.14 5.60
CA PHE A 157 -7.90 -2.34 6.74
C PHE A 157 -7.55 -1.00 7.39
N LYS A 158 -8.31 -0.65 8.43
CA LYS A 158 -8.10 0.58 9.21
C LYS A 158 -6.69 0.69 9.79
N ILE A 159 -6.05 1.84 9.57
CA ILE A 159 -4.75 2.19 10.16
C ILE A 159 -4.88 3.31 11.16
N TYR A 160 -5.69 4.34 10.94
CA TYR A 160 -5.78 5.49 11.85
C TYR A 160 -7.21 6.04 11.90
N GLY A 161 -7.50 6.99 12.80
CA GLY A 161 -8.73 7.77 12.81
C GLY A 161 -9.88 7.20 13.65
N GLY A 162 -10.92 8.01 13.83
CA GLY A 162 -12.14 7.67 14.57
C GLY A 162 -13.26 7.16 13.66
N THR A 163 -14.31 7.96 13.54
CA THR A 163 -15.51 7.67 12.73
C THR A 163 -15.23 7.84 11.23
N TYR A 164 -14.39 8.81 10.86
CA TYR A 164 -14.04 9.13 9.48
C TYR A 164 -12.67 8.57 9.12
N TRP A 165 -12.40 7.35 9.58
CA TRP A 165 -11.08 6.72 9.50
C TRP A 165 -10.64 6.35 8.10
N ASP A 166 -11.56 6.19 7.15
CA ASP A 166 -11.24 5.69 5.82
C ASP A 166 -10.79 6.84 4.93
N ILE A 167 -9.47 6.95 4.75
CA ILE A 167 -8.79 8.01 3.97
C ILE A 167 -9.21 8.01 2.49
N THR A 168 -9.82 6.94 2.02
CA THR A 168 -10.24 6.77 0.63
C THR A 168 -11.63 7.32 0.36
N ARG A 169 -12.34 7.77 1.41
CA ARG A 169 -13.67 8.38 1.29
C ARG A 169 -13.55 9.86 1.04
N LYS A 170 -14.39 10.37 0.13
CA LYS A 170 -14.50 11.81 -0.11
C LYS A 170 -15.32 12.49 0.98
N GLY A 171 -14.91 13.70 1.31
CA GLY A 171 -15.66 14.62 2.17
C GLY A 171 -14.76 15.30 3.18
N VAL A 172 -15.15 16.53 3.55
CA VAL A 172 -14.37 17.40 4.45
C VAL A 172 -14.00 16.69 5.76
N LYS A 173 -14.93 15.92 6.35
CA LYS A 173 -14.68 15.23 7.62
C LYS A 173 -13.65 14.12 7.53
N TYR A 174 -13.60 13.38 6.42
CA TYR A 174 -12.55 12.39 6.17
C TYR A 174 -11.23 13.11 5.97
N PHE A 175 -11.19 14.12 5.09
CA PHE A 175 -9.97 14.90 4.87
C PHE A 175 -9.40 15.51 6.17
N GLU A 176 -10.23 16.14 7.00
CA GLU A 176 -9.81 16.78 8.25
C GLU A 176 -9.24 15.79 9.28
N GLU A 177 -9.81 14.58 9.39
CA GLU A 177 -9.28 13.53 10.28
C GLU A 177 -7.85 13.15 9.89
N HIS A 178 -7.55 13.08 8.58
CA HIS A 178 -6.25 12.70 8.03
C HIS A 178 -5.32 13.89 7.72
N ALA A 179 -5.76 15.11 8.03
CA ALA A 179 -5.02 16.35 7.83
C ALA A 179 -4.25 16.81 9.08
N SER A 180 -4.27 16.02 10.16
CA SER A 180 -3.71 16.41 11.45
C SER A 180 -2.22 16.08 11.58
N LEU A 181 -1.46 16.98 12.19
CA LEU A 181 -0.09 16.71 12.64
C LEU A 181 -0.04 15.76 13.85
N SER A 182 -1.19 15.42 14.45
CA SER A 182 -1.27 14.46 15.56
C SER A 182 -0.95 13.02 15.14
N ILE A 183 -1.07 12.72 13.84
CA ILE A 183 -0.64 11.46 13.26
C ILE A 183 0.57 11.70 12.39
N ASN A 184 1.57 10.84 12.52
CA ASN A 184 2.76 10.81 11.71
C ASN A 184 3.23 9.36 11.58
N PRO A 185 4.21 9.06 10.72
CA PRO A 185 4.65 7.68 10.48
C PRO A 185 5.05 6.93 11.76
N ASN A 186 5.66 7.59 12.74
CA ASN A 186 6.04 6.95 14.00
C ASN A 186 4.80 6.61 14.85
N THR A 187 3.91 7.59 15.05
CA THR A 187 2.69 7.35 15.85
C THR A 187 1.73 6.38 15.18
N GLN A 188 1.65 6.37 13.84
CA GLN A 188 0.91 5.39 13.06
C GLN A 188 1.42 3.96 13.34
N ALA A 189 2.72 3.73 13.18
CA ALA A 189 3.36 2.44 13.39
C ALA A 189 3.25 1.95 14.85
N GLN A 190 3.48 2.85 15.82
CA GLN A 190 3.57 2.48 17.23
C GLN A 190 2.20 2.30 17.91
N ASN A 191 1.20 3.09 17.54
CA ASN A 191 -0.06 3.14 18.28
C ASN A 191 -1.21 2.43 17.58
N TYR A 192 -1.14 2.26 16.26
CA TYR A 192 -2.28 1.76 15.49
C TYR A 192 -1.96 0.55 14.59
N MET A 193 -0.73 0.07 14.63
CA MET A 193 -0.30 -1.09 13.86
C MET A 193 0.34 -2.14 14.76
N THR A 194 0.37 -3.38 14.26
CA THR A 194 1.04 -4.49 14.92
C THR A 194 2.44 -4.66 14.35
N LEU A 195 3.46 -4.58 15.22
CA LEU A 195 4.84 -4.93 14.86
C LEU A 195 4.93 -6.41 14.49
N VAL A 196 5.49 -6.69 13.31
CA VAL A 196 5.74 -8.04 12.79
C VAL A 196 7.17 -8.48 13.09
N GLN A 197 8.15 -7.62 12.81
CA GLN A 197 9.57 -7.89 13.06
C GLN A 197 10.38 -6.60 13.16
N THR A 198 11.50 -6.65 13.88
CA THR A 198 12.44 -5.53 14.05
C THR A 198 13.68 -5.64 13.19
N THR A 199 13.91 -6.80 12.57
CA THR A 199 15.06 -7.06 11.69
C THR A 199 14.73 -6.77 10.24
N LYS A 200 15.77 -6.52 9.43
CA LYS A 200 15.67 -6.34 7.98
C LYS A 200 14.85 -7.49 7.34
N PRO A 201 13.80 -7.18 6.54
CA PRO A 201 12.94 -8.17 5.89
C PRO A 201 13.58 -8.90 4.73
#